data_AF-D4H357-F1
#
_entry.id   AF-D4H357-F1
#
_cell.length_a   1.000
_cell.length_b   1.000
_cell.length_c   1.000
_cell.angle_alpha   90.00
_cell.angle_beta   90.00
_cell.angle_gamma   90.00
#
_symmetry.space_group_name_H-M   'P 1'
#
loop_
_entity.id
_entity.type
_entity.pdbx_description
1 polymer ?
#
loop_
_entity_poly.entity_id
_entity_poly.type
_entity_poly.pdbx_seq_one_letter_code
_entity_poly.pdbx_strand_id
1 'polypeptide(L)'
;MDDICGAMVQMNDKGIITAWNDSAENILGYTADEVLGTDGIQKIFINNEKDNILNVVETGEVYYSFDSHVLNKAGEVQPVALVTSPLTDSAGSISGITVLISNILLL
;
A
#
# COMPACT_ATOMS: atom_id res chain seq x y z
N MET A 1 -21.98 -6.83 3.16
CA MET A 1 -21.64 -6.78 1.71
C MET A 1 -20.24 -6.19 1.61
N ASP A 2 -19.33 -6.62 2.50
CA ASP A 2 -18.22 -5.77 2.97
C ASP A 2 -16.89 -6.52 3.15
N ASP A 3 -16.71 -7.66 2.46
CA ASP A 3 -15.42 -8.36 2.33
C ASP A 3 -14.79 -8.14 0.93
N ILE A 4 -15.31 -7.19 0.14
CA ILE A 4 -14.90 -6.97 -1.26
C ILE A 4 -13.76 -5.95 -1.40
N CYS A 5 -13.62 -5.02 -0.44
CA CYS A 5 -12.54 -4.03 -0.50
C CYS A 5 -11.37 -4.49 0.36
N GLY A 6 -10.32 -5.01 -0.29
CA GLY A 6 -9.00 -5.18 0.33
C GLY A 6 -8.50 -3.89 0.99
N ALA A 7 -7.43 -4.01 1.76
CA ALA A 7 -6.79 -2.85 2.40
C ALA A 7 -6.37 -1.83 1.34
N MET A 8 -6.75 -0.57 1.55
CA MET A 8 -6.38 0.55 0.68
C MET A 8 -5.51 1.52 1.46
N VAL A 9 -4.34 1.81 0.90
CA VAL A 9 -3.37 2.78 1.43
C VAL A 9 -3.05 3.78 0.32
N GLN A 10 -3.22 5.07 0.59
CA GLN A 10 -2.70 6.10 -0.30
C GLN A 10 -1.48 6.75 0.31
N MET A 11 -0.50 7.03 -0.55
CA MET A 11 0.71 7.76 -0.19
C MET A 11 0.96 8.86 -1.20
N ASN A 12 1.57 9.97 -0.76
CA ASN A 12 2.08 10.98 -1.67
C ASN A 12 3.35 10.51 -2.40
N ASP A 13 3.87 11.33 -3.29
CA ASP A 13 5.12 11.14 -4.04
C ASP A 13 6.37 10.89 -3.19
N LYS A 14 6.32 11.14 -1.88
CA LYS A 14 7.37 10.88 -0.90
C LYS A 14 7.13 9.61 -0.06
N GLY A 15 6.09 8.84 -0.36
CA GLY A 15 5.73 7.64 0.40
C GLY A 15 5.05 7.92 1.74
N ILE A 16 4.62 9.15 2.00
CA ILE A 16 3.92 9.51 3.23
C ILE A 16 2.45 9.13 3.12
N ILE A 17 1.93 8.38 4.09
CA ILE A 17 0.55 7.90 4.10
C ILE A 17 -0.41 9.09 4.24
N THR A 18 -1.34 9.20 3.28
CA THR A 18 -2.36 10.26 3.21
C THR A 18 -3.78 9.72 3.39
N ALA A 19 -4.01 8.44 3.14
CA ALA A 19 -5.30 7.78 3.39
C ALA A 19 -5.10 6.32 3.80
N TRP A 20 -6.02 5.85 4.64
CA TRP A 20 -6.03 4.52 5.23
C TRP A 20 -7.48 4.11 5.47
N ASN A 21 -7.91 2.94 5.00
CA ASN A 21 -9.28 2.45 5.22
C ASN A 21 -9.35 1.41 6.34
N ASP A 22 -10.58 1.12 6.79
CA ASP A 22 -10.86 0.13 7.84
C ASP A 22 -10.27 -1.26 7.52
N SER A 23 -10.29 -1.68 6.25
CA SER A 23 -9.67 -2.94 5.81
C SER A 23 -8.14 -2.94 6.00
N ALA A 24 -7.48 -1.79 5.83
CA ALA A 24 -6.05 -1.64 6.10
C ALA A 24 -5.76 -1.72 7.59
N GLU A 25 -6.66 -1.23 8.46
CA GLU A 25 -6.53 -1.44 9.91
C GLU A 25 -6.58 -2.92 10.26
N ASN A 26 -7.52 -3.66 9.66
CA ASN A 26 -7.68 -5.08 9.93
C ASN A 26 -6.51 -5.93 9.41
N ILE A 27 -6.00 -5.64 8.22
CA ILE A 27 -4.94 -6.45 7.58
C ILE A 27 -3.56 -6.10 8.13
N LEU A 28 -3.25 -4.81 8.31
CA LEU A 28 -1.92 -4.35 8.71
C LEU A 28 -1.80 -4.10 10.22
N GLY A 29 -2.93 -4.08 10.95
CA GLY A 29 -2.98 -3.99 12.40
C GLY A 29 -2.74 -2.58 12.96
N TYR A 30 -2.62 -1.57 12.10
CA TYR A 30 -2.44 -0.17 12.50
C TYR A 30 -3.74 0.60 12.34
N THR A 31 -4.07 1.44 13.32
CA THR A 31 -5.15 2.42 13.15
C THR A 31 -4.71 3.56 12.23
N ALA A 32 -5.65 4.23 11.55
CA ALA A 32 -5.36 5.38 10.70
C ALA A 32 -4.57 6.47 11.46
N ASP A 33 -4.95 6.76 12.70
CA ASP A 33 -4.29 7.75 13.57
C ASP A 33 -2.80 7.44 13.84
N GLU A 34 -2.42 6.16 13.82
CA GLU A 34 -1.03 5.74 14.05
C GLU A 34 -0.13 5.90 12.83
N VAL A 35 -0.72 5.97 11.62
CA VAL A 35 0.04 5.85 10.36
C VAL A 35 -0.08 7.06 9.45
N LEU A 36 -1.15 7.84 9.55
CA LEU A 36 -1.31 9.06 8.76
C LEU A 36 -0.14 10.02 9.02
N GLY A 37 0.48 10.52 7.94
CA GLY A 37 1.65 11.40 8.01
C GLY A 37 2.98 10.69 8.27
N THR A 38 2.99 9.35 8.34
CA THR A 38 4.22 8.55 8.50
C THR A 38 4.69 7.95 7.16
N ASP A 39 5.94 7.51 7.11
CA ASP A 39 6.53 6.82 5.95
C ASP A 39 5.95 5.40 5.83
N GLY A 40 5.04 5.21 4.87
CA GLY A 40 4.41 3.92 4.61
C GLY A 40 5.33 2.94 3.90
N ILE A 41 6.29 3.43 3.10
CA ILE A 41 7.25 2.61 2.36
C ILE A 41 8.12 1.81 3.33
N GLN A 42 8.63 2.48 4.37
CA GLN A 42 9.47 1.83 5.37
C GLN A 42 8.68 0.99 6.36
N LYS A 43 7.43 1.36 6.63
CA LYS A 43 6.61 0.71 7.67
C LYS A 43 5.91 -0.56 7.20
N ILE A 44 5.48 -0.63 5.94
CA ILE A 44 4.59 -1.69 5.42
C ILE A 44 5.34 -2.65 4.50
N PHE A 45 6.21 -2.14 3.62
CA PHE A 45 6.80 -2.94 2.55
C PHE A 45 8.20 -3.41 2.93
N ILE A 46 8.58 -4.59 2.43
CA ILE A 46 9.87 -5.22 2.70
C ILE A 46 10.55 -5.61 1.38
N ASN A 47 11.86 -5.86 1.44
CA ASN A 47 12.65 -6.30 0.29
C ASN A 47 12.46 -5.37 -0.92
N ASN A 48 12.37 -5.96 -2.12
CA ASN A 48 12.26 -5.25 -3.38
C ASN A 48 10.90 -4.53 -3.57
N GLU A 49 9.91 -4.77 -2.70
CA GLU A 49 8.60 -4.11 -2.84
C GLU A 49 8.68 -2.60 -2.62
N LYS A 50 9.65 -2.14 -1.81
CA LYS A 50 9.90 -0.71 -1.63
C LYS A 50 10.27 -0.06 -2.97
N ASP A 51 11.19 -0.67 -3.69
CA ASP A 51 11.69 -0.16 -4.98
C ASP A 51 10.60 -0.26 -6.05
N ASN A 52 9.84 -1.37 -6.11
CA ASN A 52 8.75 -1.53 -7.05
C ASN A 52 7.66 -0.46 -6.90
N ILE A 53 7.31 -0.13 -5.65
CA ILE A 53 6.31 0.88 -5.35
C ILE A 53 6.81 2.28 -5.70
N LEU A 54 8.06 2.61 -5.37
CA LEU A 54 8.67 3.89 -5.74
C LEU A 54 8.76 4.05 -7.27
N ASN A 55 9.06 2.97 -7.99
CA ASN A 55 9.10 2.98 -9.45
C ASN A 55 7.75 3.35 -10.09
N VAL A 56 6.61 3.09 -9.43
CA VAL A 56 5.29 3.56 -9.90
C VAL A 56 5.21 5.10 -9.90
N VAL A 57 5.79 5.76 -8.88
CA VAL A 57 5.86 7.23 -8.83
C VAL A 57 6.74 7.76 -9.96
N GLU A 58 7.87 7.09 -10.22
CA GLU A 58 8.84 7.52 -11.23
C GLU A 58 8.34 7.32 -12.67
N THR A 59 7.64 6.22 -12.94
CA THR A 59 7.26 5.80 -14.30
C THR A 59 5.80 6.10 -14.64
N GLY A 60 4.92 6.15 -13.63
CA GLY A 60 3.48 6.17 -13.85
C GLY A 60 2.89 4.84 -14.32
N GLU A 61 3.68 3.76 -14.34
CA GLU A 61 3.20 2.43 -14.72
C GLU A 61 2.63 1.70 -13.51
N VAL A 62 1.48 1.05 -13.67
CA VAL A 62 0.85 0.28 -12.59
C VAL A 62 1.68 -0.96 -12.30
N TYR A 63 1.91 -1.23 -11.02
CA TYR A 63 2.60 -2.41 -10.53
C TYR A 63 1.62 -3.42 -9.91
N TYR A 64 1.84 -4.72 -10.15
CA TYR A 64 1.03 -5.80 -9.59
C TYR A 64 1.93 -6.96 -9.16
N SER A 65 1.64 -7.56 -8.01
CA SER A 65 2.30 -8.78 -7.53
C SER A 65 1.28 -9.69 -6.84
N PHE A 66 1.22 -10.96 -7.23
CA PHE A 66 0.33 -11.96 -6.63
C PHE A 66 1.06 -12.86 -5.60
N ASP A 67 2.36 -12.65 -5.41
CA ASP A 67 3.21 -13.35 -4.45
C ASP A 67 4.11 -12.32 -3.80
N SER A 68 3.51 -11.51 -2.93
CA SER A 68 4.19 -10.44 -2.21
C SER A 68 4.03 -10.60 -0.71
N HIS A 69 4.77 -9.78 0.03
CA HIS A 69 4.83 -9.84 1.48
C HIS A 69 4.86 -8.43 2.07
N VAL A 70 4.12 -8.23 3.15
CA VAL A 70 4.07 -6.96 3.90
C VAL A 70 4.30 -7.20 5.39
N LEU A 71 4.75 -6.17 6.10
CA LEU A 71 4.94 -6.16 7.55
C LEU A 71 3.70 -5.57 8.23
N ASN A 72 3.14 -6.30 9.20
CA ASN A 72 2.08 -5.77 10.05
C ASN A 72 2.63 -5.10 11.32
N LYS A 73 1.76 -4.51 12.13
CA LYS A 73 2.11 -3.87 13.42
C LYS A 73 2.84 -4.79 14.40
N ALA A 74 2.54 -6.08 14.39
CA ALA A 74 3.19 -7.06 15.26
C ALA A 74 4.62 -7.41 14.78
N GLY A 75 5.05 -6.91 13.62
CA GLY A 75 6.33 -7.26 13.00
C GLY A 75 6.28 -8.60 12.27
N GLU A 76 5.10 -9.12 11.98
CA GLU A 76 4.91 -10.37 11.26
C GLU A 76 4.85 -10.10 9.76
N VAL A 77 5.43 -11.01 8.98
CA VAL A 77 5.41 -10.95 7.52
C VAL A 77 4.17 -11.69 7.02
N GLN A 78 3.29 -10.98 6.30
CA GLN A 78 2.02 -11.50 5.79
C GLN A 78 2.08 -11.66 4.27
N PRO A 79 1.74 -12.85 3.71
CA PRO A 79 1.66 -13.04 2.27
C PRO A 79 0.42 -12.34 1.70
N VAL A 80 0.62 -11.52 0.67
CA VAL A 80 -0.43 -10.67 0.09
C VAL A 80 -0.30 -10.57 -1.42
N ALA A 81 -1.42 -10.28 -2.08
CA ALA A 81 -1.42 -9.69 -3.41
C ALA A 81 -1.42 -8.16 -3.29
N LEU A 82 -0.62 -7.51 -4.15
CA LEU A 82 -0.46 -6.07 -4.24
C LEU A 82 -0.88 -5.55 -5.61
N VAL A 83 -1.59 -4.44 -5.63
CA VAL A 83 -1.80 -3.59 -6.81
C VAL A 83 -1.47 -2.16 -6.45
N THR A 84 -0.52 -1.54 -7.15
CA THR A 84 -0.11 -0.16 -6.92
C THR A 84 -0.30 0.67 -8.17
N SER A 85 -1.17 1.68 -8.10
CA SER A 85 -1.46 2.60 -9.20
C SER A 85 -1.01 4.03 -8.89
N PRO A 86 -0.60 4.81 -9.90
CA PRO A 86 -0.26 6.21 -9.69
C PRO A 86 -1.52 7.04 -9.39
N LEU A 87 -1.37 8.04 -8.54
CA LEU A 87 -2.37 9.08 -8.30
C LEU A 87 -1.93 10.34 -9.05
N THR A 88 -2.78 10.88 -9.92
CA THR A 88 -2.50 12.12 -10.64
C THR A 88 -3.21 13.32 -10.05
N ASP A 89 -2.57 14.48 -10.07
CA ASP A 89 -3.18 15.76 -9.74
C ASP A 89 -4.01 16.32 -10.91
N SER A 90 -4.63 17.49 -10.70
CA SER A 90 -5.41 18.17 -11.74
C SER A 90 -4.59 18.64 -12.95
N ALA A 91 -3.26 18.74 -12.82
CA ALA A 91 -2.35 19.08 -13.90
C ALA A 91 -1.88 17.84 -14.69
N GLY A 92 -2.28 16.63 -14.27
CA GLY A 92 -1.88 15.36 -14.89
C GLY A 92 -0.50 14.88 -14.43
N SER A 93 0.10 15.50 -13.42
CA SER A 93 1.36 15.06 -12.84
C SER A 93 1.12 14.02 -11.74
N ILE A 94 2.05 13.09 -11.56
CA ILE A 94 1.96 12.09 -10.50
C ILE A 94 2.17 12.79 -9.15
N SER A 95 1.17 12.67 -8.29
CA SER A 95 1.12 13.26 -6.95
C SER A 95 1.34 12.21 -5.85
N GLY A 96 1.35 10.93 -6.21
CA GLY A 96 1.50 9.82 -5.28
C GLY A 96 1.01 8.51 -5.86
N ILE A 97 0.55 7.62 -4.99
CA ILE A 97 0.14 6.26 -5.32
C ILE A 97 -1.04 5.80 -4.46
N THR A 98 -1.80 4.85 -5.01
CA THR A 98 -2.76 4.04 -4.26
C THR A 98 -2.29 2.60 -4.29
N VAL A 99 -2.19 1.98 -3.12
CA VAL A 99 -1.85 0.56 -2.95
C VAL A 99 -3.08 -0.18 -2.43
N LEU A 100 -3.46 -1.24 -3.14
CA LEU A 100 -4.44 -2.22 -2.70
C LEU A 100 -3.72 -3.49 -2.25
N ILE A 101 -4.08 -3.99 -1.08
CA ILE A 101 -3.47 -5.14 -0.43
C ILE A 101 -4.58 -6.13 -0.12
N SER A 102 -4.43 -7.36 -0.58
CA SER A 102 -5.39 -8.44 -0.34
C SER A 102 -4.69 -9.67 0.20
N ASN A 103 -5.25 -10.29 1.24
CA ASN A 103 -4.74 -11.56 1.74
C ASN A 103 -4.88 -12.64 0.67
N ILE A 104 -3.84 -13.44 0.51
CA ILE A 104 -3.92 -14.64 -0.31
C ILE A 104 -4.50 -15.74 0.58
N LEU A 105 -5.72 -16.19 0.30
CA LEU A 105 -6.25 -17.42 0.89
C LEU A 105 -5.42 -18.59 0.37
N LEU A 106 -4.49 -19.10 1.19
CA LEU A 106 -3.88 -20.40 0.96
C LEU A 106 -4.93 -21.46 1.32
N LEU A 107 -5.59 -22.03 0.31
CA LEU A 107 -6.43 -23.23 0.44
C LEU A 107 -5.59 -24.48 0.63
#